data_AF-A0A2B2GPM9-F1
#
_entry.id   AF-A0A2B2GPM9-F1
#
_cell.length_a   1.000
_cell.length_b   1.000
_cell.length_c   1.000
_cell.angle_alpha   90.00
_cell.angle_beta   90.00
_cell.angle_gamma   90.00
#
_symmetry.space_group_name_H-M   'P 1'
#
loop_
_entity.id
_entity.type
_entity.pdbx_description
1 polymer ?
#
loop_
_entity_poly.entity_id
_entity_poly.type
_entity_poly.pdbx_seq_one_letter_code
_entity_poly.pdbx_strand_id
1 'polypeptide(L)'
;METVIKNEKSQFELNNQVTIMTKSGVRTRVDIGGKDIHGKIELIELKSSPTAPLTKNQKKAFPEIEESGAVIRSKNKPPFEYLEEIPPTKVNVIRKKE
;
A
#
# COMPACT_ATOMS: atom_id res chain seq x y z
N MET A 1 39.32 -1.91 -12.58
CA MET A 1 37.94 -2.43 -12.52
C MET A 1 37.10 -1.40 -11.80
N GLU A 2 36.57 -0.45 -12.56
CA GLU A 2 35.75 0.63 -12.02
C GLU A 2 34.46 0.03 -11.46
N THR A 3 34.35 -0.01 -10.13
CA THR A 3 33.15 -0.44 -9.44
C THR A 3 32.09 0.64 -9.62
N VAL A 4 31.30 0.50 -10.68
CA VAL A 4 30.11 1.31 -10.91
C VAL A 4 29.10 0.92 -9.82
N ILE A 5 29.14 1.64 -8.69
CA ILE A 5 28.04 1.66 -7.72
C ILE A 5 26.89 2.39 -8.43
N LYS A 6 26.12 1.65 -9.22
CA LYS A 6 24.86 2.12 -9.77
C LYS A 6 23.92 2.34 -8.60
N ASN A 7 23.55 3.60 -8.43
CA ASN A 7 22.55 4.08 -7.49
C ASN A 7 21.20 3.47 -7.90
N GLU A 8 20.90 2.25 -7.45
CA GLU A 8 19.62 1.58 -7.71
C GLU A 8 18.52 2.28 -6.93
N LYS A 9 17.94 3.33 -7.51
CA LYS A 9 16.65 3.84 -7.06
C LYS A 9 15.65 2.70 -7.26
N SER A 10 15.12 2.17 -6.17
CA SER A 10 14.05 1.17 -6.25
C SER A 10 12.87 1.80 -7.01
N GLN A 11 12.61 1.27 -8.20
CA GLN A 11 11.51 1.70 -9.04
C GLN A 11 10.28 0.89 -8.63
N PHE A 12 9.27 1.56 -8.11
CA PHE A 12 8.00 0.94 -7.80
C PHE A 12 7.14 0.82 -9.06
N GLU A 13 6.56 -0.36 -9.26
CA GLU A 13 5.39 -0.50 -10.12
C GLU A 13 4.16 -0.16 -9.27
N LEU A 14 3.29 0.73 -9.78
CA LEU A 14 2.17 1.30 -9.03
C LEU A 14 0.85 0.92 -9.67
N ASN A 15 -0.17 0.72 -8.83
CA ASN A 15 -1.55 0.60 -9.27
C ASN A 15 -2.50 1.41 -8.40
N ASN A 16 -3.55 1.92 -9.03
CA ASN A 16 -4.60 2.65 -8.35
C ASN A 16 -5.65 1.70 -7.79
N GLN A 17 -6.26 2.07 -6.66
CA GLN A 17 -7.41 1.41 -6.06
C GLN A 17 -7.17 -0.07 -5.75
N VAL A 18 -6.25 -0.32 -4.82
CA VAL A 18 -5.91 -1.68 -4.38
C VAL A 18 -6.81 -2.05 -3.19
N THR A 19 -7.59 -3.13 -3.33
CA THR A 19 -8.45 -3.64 -2.26
C THR A 19 -7.68 -4.66 -1.44
N ILE A 20 -7.67 -4.46 -0.13
CA ILE A 20 -6.86 -5.19 0.84
C ILE A 20 -7.77 -5.67 1.96
N MET A 21 -7.52 -6.87 2.48
CA MET A 21 -8.25 -7.45 3.61
C MET A 21 -7.29 -7.83 4.72
N THR A 22 -7.55 -7.31 5.92
CA THR A 22 -6.76 -7.63 7.11
C THR A 22 -7.05 -9.04 7.62
N LYS A 23 -6.25 -9.54 8.57
CA LYS A 23 -6.42 -10.88 9.14
C LYS A 23 -7.76 -11.05 9.87
N SER A 24 -8.24 -9.98 10.52
CA SER A 24 -9.56 -9.92 11.17
C SER A 24 -10.73 -9.84 10.17
N GLY A 25 -10.45 -9.78 8.86
CA GLY A 25 -11.45 -9.74 7.80
C GLY A 25 -11.92 -8.33 7.44
N VAL A 26 -11.32 -7.28 8.00
CA VAL A 26 -11.66 -5.90 7.62
C VAL A 26 -11.17 -5.63 6.21
N ARG A 27 -12.10 -5.41 5.28
CA ARG A 27 -11.80 -5.02 3.91
C ARG A 27 -11.73 -3.50 3.78
N THR A 28 -10.64 -3.01 3.21
CA THR A 28 -10.42 -1.61 2.87
C THR A 28 -9.87 -1.47 1.46
N ARG A 29 -9.88 -0.26 0.92
CA ARG A 29 -9.22 0.09 -0.33
C ARG A 29 -8.27 1.25 -0.04
N VAL A 30 -7.06 1.15 -0.58
CA VAL A 30 -6.08 2.24 -0.62
C VAL A 30 -6.06 2.82 -2.03
N ASP A 31 -5.76 4.12 -2.15
CA ASP A 31 -5.78 4.82 -3.42
C ASP A 31 -4.65 4.38 -4.34
N ILE A 32 -3.46 4.12 -3.79
CA ILE A 32 -2.30 3.64 -4.55
C ILE A 32 -1.66 2.51 -3.75
N GLY A 33 -1.32 1.43 -4.44
CA GLY A 33 -0.43 0.39 -3.93
C GLY A 33 0.67 0.12 -4.93
N GLY A 34 1.85 -0.21 -4.45
CA GLY A 34 2.98 -0.53 -5.30
C GLY A 34 3.94 -1.52 -4.69
N LYS A 35 4.76 -2.12 -5.55
CA LYS A 35 5.81 -3.06 -5.20
C LYS A 35 7.04 -2.77 -6.05
N ASP A 36 8.22 -2.80 -5.44
CA ASP A 36 9.47 -2.66 -6.18
C ASP A 36 10.08 -4.03 -6.55
N ILE A 37 11.20 -3.99 -7.28
CA ILE A 37 11.92 -5.19 -7.73
C ILE A 37 12.46 -6.06 -6.58
N HIS A 38 12.59 -5.51 -5.37
CA HIS A 38 13.03 -6.23 -4.17
C HIS A 38 11.85 -6.73 -3.33
N GLY A 39 10.61 -6.49 -3.77
CA GLY A 39 9.40 -6.87 -3.06
C GLY A 39 9.01 -5.91 -1.93
N LYS A 40 9.64 -4.74 -1.81
CA LYS A 40 9.19 -3.70 -0.88
C LYS A 40 7.84 -3.17 -1.34
N ILE A 41 6.92 -3.00 -0.41
CA ILE A 41 5.55 -2.57 -0.69
C ILE A 41 5.34 -1.14 -0.20
N GLU A 42 4.64 -0.34 -1.00
CA GLU A 42 4.13 0.98 -0.62
C GLU A 42 2.62 1.02 -0.76
N LEU A 43 1.94 1.45 0.31
CA LEU A 43 0.50 1.67 0.33
C LEU A 43 0.25 3.14 0.66
N ILE A 44 -0.57 3.81 -0.15
CA ILE A 44 -0.84 5.24 -0.02
C ILE A 44 -2.35 5.48 -0.07
N GLU A 45 -2.83 6.28 0.88
CA GLU A 45 -4.18 6.83 0.92
C GLU A 45 -4.11 8.34 0.70
N LEU A 46 -4.87 8.86 -0.26
CA LEU A 46 -4.93 10.27 -0.59
C LEU A 46 -6.18 10.90 0.00
N LYS A 47 -6.00 12.00 0.74
CA LYS A 47 -7.10 12.79 1.28
C LYS A 47 -7.15 14.15 0.61
N SER A 48 -8.35 14.54 0.18
CA SER A 48 -8.62 15.77 -0.57
C SER A 48 -8.40 17.07 0.21
N SER A 49 -8.31 16.99 1.54
CA SER A 49 -8.06 18.16 2.41
C SER A 49 -7.21 17.80 3.64
N PRO A 50 -6.65 18.80 4.35
CA PRO A 50 -5.91 18.59 5.59
C PRO A 50 -6.72 17.85 6.67
N THR A 51 -8.04 18.00 6.67
CA THR A 51 -8.93 17.44 7.71
C THR A 51 -9.81 16.28 7.24
N ALA A 52 -9.75 15.88 5.96
CA ALA A 52 -10.68 14.88 5.45
C ALA A 52 -10.54 13.54 6.22
N PRO A 53 -11.65 12.98 6.75
CA PRO A 53 -11.55 11.84 7.64
C PRO A 53 -11.22 10.55 6.90
N LEU A 54 -10.58 9.62 7.60
CA LEU A 54 -10.55 8.21 7.19
C LEU A 54 -11.93 7.59 7.37
N THR A 55 -12.31 6.67 6.48
CA THR A 55 -13.54 5.88 6.64
C THR A 55 -13.45 4.96 7.85
N LYS A 56 -14.59 4.43 8.32
CA LYS A 56 -14.63 3.52 9.48
C LYS A 56 -13.73 2.29 9.28
N ASN A 57 -13.71 1.73 8.06
CA ASN A 57 -12.88 0.56 7.76
C ASN A 57 -11.39 0.93 7.64
N GLN A 58 -11.05 2.07 7.05
CA GLN A 58 -9.67 2.54 6.97
C GLN A 58 -9.06 2.75 8.37
N LYS A 59 -9.83 3.36 9.31
CA LYS A 59 -9.40 3.55 10.70
C LYS A 59 -9.07 2.24 11.42
N LYS A 60 -9.76 1.15 11.08
CA LYS A 60 -9.52 -0.18 11.66
C LYS A 60 -8.41 -0.92 10.92
N ALA A 61 -8.46 -0.92 9.59
CA ALA A 61 -7.58 -1.71 8.76
C ALA A 61 -6.14 -1.19 8.77
N PHE A 62 -5.91 0.12 8.68
CA PHE A 62 -4.55 0.67 8.55
C PHE A 62 -3.61 0.26 9.69
N PRO A 63 -3.96 0.41 10.98
CA PRO A 63 -3.10 -0.07 12.06
C PRO A 63 -2.89 -1.59 12.02
N GLU A 64 -3.93 -2.37 11.67
CA GLU A 64 -3.81 -3.82 11.60
C GLU A 64 -2.94 -4.31 10.43
N ILE A 65 -2.97 -3.61 9.28
CA ILE A 65 -2.08 -3.89 8.14
C ILE A 65 -0.63 -3.57 8.54
N GLU A 66 -0.39 -2.48 9.28
CA GLU A 66 0.94 -2.12 9.78
C GLU A 66 1.47 -3.11 10.83
N GLU A 67 0.58 -3.69 11.65
CA GLU A 67 0.96 -4.65 12.69
C GLU A 67 1.17 -6.06 12.13
N SER A 68 0.25 -6.53 11.28
CA SER A 68 0.10 -7.96 10.99
C SER A 68 0.20 -8.33 9.51
N GLY A 69 0.25 -7.33 8.62
CA GLY A 69 0.12 -7.54 7.18
C GLY A 69 -1.33 -7.74 6.75
N ALA A 70 -1.53 -8.17 5.50
CA ALA A 70 -2.86 -8.34 4.93
C ALA A 70 -2.86 -9.19 3.65
N VAL A 71 -4.04 -9.37 3.05
CA VAL A 71 -4.24 -10.13 1.81
C VAL A 71 -4.81 -9.22 0.72
N ILE A 72 -4.20 -9.25 -0.47
CA ILE A 72 -4.71 -8.55 -1.64
C ILE A 72 -6.00 -9.22 -2.14
N ARG A 73 -7.04 -8.41 -2.35
CA ARG A 73 -8.36 -8.84 -2.84
C ARG A 73 -8.73 -8.23 -4.19
N SER A 74 -7.83 -7.49 -4.81
CA SER A 74 -7.96 -7.00 -6.17
C SER A 74 -7.54 -8.05 -7.18
N LYS A 75 -8.31 -8.24 -8.26
CA LYS A 75 -7.93 -9.06 -9.41
C LYS A 75 -7.35 -8.17 -10.51
N ASN A 76 -6.41 -8.70 -11.30
CA ASN A 76 -5.82 -8.02 -12.47
C ASN A 76 -5.21 -6.65 -12.15
N LYS A 77 -4.47 -6.56 -11.04
CA LYS A 77 -3.90 -5.32 -10.51
C LYS A 77 -2.39 -5.48 -10.24
N PRO A 78 -1.56 -5.64 -11.29
CA PRO A 78 -0.10 -5.70 -11.11
C PRO A 78 0.39 -4.41 -10.42
N PRO A 79 1.41 -4.48 -9.56
CA PRO A 79 2.30 -5.64 -9.36
C PRO A 79 1.77 -6.69 -8.37
N PHE A 80 0.54 -6.54 -7.86
CA PHE A 80 -0.02 -7.49 -6.90
C PHE A 80 -0.78 -8.63 -7.57
N GLU A 81 -0.64 -9.81 -6.99
CA GLU A 81 -1.44 -10.98 -7.34
C GLU A 81 -2.70 -11.08 -6.47
N TYR A 82 -3.75 -11.69 -7.01
CA TYR A 82 -4.96 -11.93 -6.23
C TYR A 82 -4.69 -12.98 -5.14
N LEU A 83 -5.06 -12.67 -3.89
CA LEU A 83 -4.75 -13.46 -2.68
C LEU A 83 -3.28 -13.42 -2.24
N GLU A 84 -2.47 -12.55 -2.82
CA GLU A 84 -1.11 -12.32 -2.31
C GLU A 84 -1.16 -11.84 -0.85
N GLU A 85 -0.38 -12.49 0.01
CA GLU A 85 -0.13 -12.02 1.38
C GLU A 85 0.96 -10.96 1.36
N ILE A 86 0.69 -9.81 1.96
CA ILE A 86 1.65 -8.73 2.15
C ILE A 86 2.12 -8.70 3.61
N PRO A 87 3.42 -8.46 3.86
CA PRO A 87 3.95 -8.32 5.20
C PRO A 87 3.36 -7.09 5.92
N PRO A 88 3.58 -6.97 7.24
CA PRO A 88 3.30 -5.74 7.99
C PRO A 88 3.76 -4.49 7.23
N THR A 89 2.82 -3.64 6.83
CA THR A 89 3.07 -2.51 5.92
C THR A 89 2.31 -1.29 6.37
N LYS A 90 3.02 -0.19 6.61
CA LYS A 90 2.39 1.09 6.95
C LYS A 90 1.65 1.69 5.76
N VAL A 91 0.40 2.11 5.98
CA VAL A 91 -0.34 2.89 4.99
C VAL A 91 -0.03 4.38 5.16
N ASN A 92 0.60 4.97 4.14
CA ASN A 92 0.97 6.38 4.13
C ASN A 92 -0.24 7.24 3.75
N VAL A 93 -0.80 7.96 4.73
CA VAL A 93 -1.92 8.89 4.49
C VAL A 93 -1.38 10.25 4.09
N ILE A 94 -1.51 10.61 2.82
CA ILE A 94 -1.09 11.92 2.29
C ILE A 94 -2.32 12.82 2.19
N ARG A 95 -2.22 14.01 2.77
CA ARG A 95 -3.29 15.00 2.80
C ARG A 95 -2.90 16.17 1.92
N LYS A 96 -3.83 16.61 1.07
CA LYS A 96 -3.65 17.84 0.28
C LYS A 96 -3.37 19.00 1.24
N LYS A 97 -2.28 19.74 0.98
CA LYS A 97 -1.99 21.00 1.67
C LYS A 97 -2.92 22.10 1.15
N GLU A 98 -3.13 23.14 1.93
CA GLU A 98 -3.90 24.32 1.52
C GLU A 98 -3.27 25.00 0.30
#